data_AF-A0A257DZM4-F1
#
_entry.id   AF-A0A257DZM4-F1
#
_cell.length_a   1.000
_cell.length_b   1.000
_cell.length_c   1.000
_cell.angle_alpha   90.00
_cell.angle_beta   90.00
_cell.angle_gamma   90.00
#
_symmetry.space_group_name_H-M   'P 1'
#
loop_
_entity.id
_entity.type
_entity.pdbx_description
1 polymer ?
#
loop_
_entity_poly.entity_id
_entity_poly.type
_entity_poly.pdbx_seq_one_letter_code
_entity_poly.pdbx_strand_id
1 'polypeptide(L)'
;MTLSSVPPVAASLIATTDNILQIAPVSKRWKADAPSNVVFLRPTITKHALLIQIGLLRPSTIIVADQTIDADIIDQWRASHPFGDLCLARRGTSLDKVRVDLCKFNGIQVVNTPGINAPHVAAYIAHWLTLGDLTAPHEICVVGFGNVGKELVKLLLDQDPDVRIKVLVRQGRASDRTEKVFCKSRVSFVVDWLEALEGASAVAICLSLNDESAHRIDRGLIQCMHSHARLVCVAKPDVFSDDALQTLAVAEGVQLVVDYGPATLDAFRMRTQALGCRVDTWRNPATLTTHAATNEACNVDLDYAVSVQLSLTALSGIVRRQLAQSLAIPSQPLETGAPQVSIIGRGINGLLQAVMLRLANYQVTIYEGNQDRDGASHRFPARPYLAVECHRAGVELFEKLLADNPSLAPLFKEAAYDIEFVPLEGEIEALLRRSGVQFQPKHLSLGEIAELSREHVVVSTMGGEEEVSIIYCAAYYRIAAGGISQSLVGASLVQEIIQANRRLSVES
;
A
#
# COMPACT_ATOMS: atom_id res chain seq x y z
N MET A 1 6.50 -4.23 23.46
CA MET A 1 6.27 -4.92 22.17
C MET A 1 6.33 -3.89 21.05
N THR A 2 7.32 -3.98 20.18
CA THR A 2 7.46 -3.09 19.01
C THR A 2 6.43 -3.49 17.94
N LEU A 3 5.26 -2.86 17.93
CA LEU A 3 4.17 -3.09 16.97
C LEU A 3 4.66 -3.04 15.52
N SER A 4 4.70 -4.17 14.79
CA SER A 4 5.14 -4.30 13.37
C SER A 4 4.67 -3.12 12.48
N SER A 5 5.48 -2.65 11.52
CA SER A 5 5.02 -1.66 10.51
C SER A 5 4.01 -2.25 9.54
N VAL A 6 3.92 -3.57 9.51
CA VAL A 6 3.06 -4.35 8.63
C VAL A 6 2.11 -5.13 9.53
N PRO A 7 0.79 -4.94 9.44
CA PRO A 7 -0.15 -5.79 10.16
C PRO A 7 0.14 -7.27 9.85
N PRO A 8 0.08 -8.19 10.83
CA PRO A 8 0.38 -9.60 10.59
C PRO A 8 -0.36 -10.20 9.39
N VAL A 9 -1.65 -9.85 9.23
CA VAL A 9 -2.47 -10.24 8.06
C VAL A 9 -1.84 -9.83 6.74
N ALA A 10 -1.33 -8.60 6.66
CA ALA A 10 -0.73 -8.08 5.44
C ALA A 10 0.55 -8.85 5.11
N ALA A 11 1.38 -9.16 6.11
CA ALA A 11 2.58 -9.97 5.90
C ALA A 11 2.23 -11.38 5.41
N SER A 12 1.22 -12.04 6.00
CA SER A 12 0.78 -13.37 5.59
C SER A 12 0.20 -13.39 4.16
N LEU A 13 -0.63 -12.41 3.80
CA LEU A 13 -1.16 -12.29 2.43
C LEU A 13 -0.03 -12.09 1.43
N ILE A 14 0.90 -11.17 1.71
CA ILE A 14 2.05 -10.90 0.84
C ILE A 14 2.92 -12.15 0.68
N ALA A 15 3.09 -12.96 1.73
CA ALA A 15 3.88 -14.20 1.65
C ALA A 15 3.28 -15.27 0.71
N THR A 16 2.00 -15.18 0.33
CA THR A 16 1.37 -16.12 -0.61
C THR A 16 1.59 -15.79 -2.08
N THR A 17 2.18 -14.63 -2.40
CA THR A 17 2.45 -14.26 -3.79
C THR A 17 3.81 -14.79 -4.25
N ASP A 18 4.03 -14.84 -5.56
CA ASP A 18 5.37 -15.08 -6.11
C ASP A 18 6.32 -13.92 -5.78
N ASN A 19 7.54 -14.00 -6.30
CA ASN A 19 8.61 -13.03 -6.06
C ASN A 19 8.15 -11.57 -6.26
N ILE A 20 8.44 -10.74 -5.27
CA ILE A 20 8.20 -9.30 -5.30
C ILE A 20 9.53 -8.58 -5.40
N LEU A 21 9.71 -7.77 -6.44
CA LEU A 21 10.94 -7.01 -6.65
C LEU A 21 10.81 -5.60 -6.07
N GLN A 22 11.50 -5.32 -4.97
CA GLN A 22 11.49 -4.01 -4.31
C GLN A 22 12.73 -3.20 -4.69
N ILE A 23 12.57 -2.17 -5.51
CA ILE A 23 13.68 -1.32 -6.00
C ILE A 23 13.59 0.10 -5.40
N ALA A 24 12.46 0.46 -4.81
CA ALA A 24 12.28 1.74 -4.15
C ALA A 24 12.98 1.80 -2.77
N PRO A 25 13.42 3.00 -2.31
CA PRO A 25 13.80 3.21 -0.91
C PRO A 25 12.67 2.81 0.05
N VAL A 26 13.05 2.27 1.20
CA VAL A 26 12.14 1.73 2.23
C VAL A 26 12.63 2.11 3.62
N SER A 27 11.75 2.02 4.61
CA SER A 27 12.16 2.14 6.00
C SER A 27 13.08 0.99 6.38
N LYS A 28 13.93 1.22 7.39
CA LYS A 28 14.76 0.16 7.99
C LYS A 28 13.89 -0.99 8.47
N ARG A 29 12.67 -0.66 8.91
CA ARG A 29 11.73 -1.58 9.47
C ARG A 29 11.10 -2.52 8.45
N TRP A 30 10.58 -2.00 7.33
CA TRP A 30 10.07 -2.86 6.26
C TRP A 30 11.14 -3.80 5.73
N LYS A 31 12.39 -3.34 5.65
CA LYS A 31 13.51 -4.21 5.25
C LYS A 31 13.77 -5.38 6.22
N ALA A 32 13.46 -5.21 7.50
CA ALA A 32 13.61 -6.26 8.52
C ALA A 32 12.37 -7.17 8.63
N ASP A 33 11.18 -6.59 8.47
CA ASP A 33 9.89 -7.25 8.74
C ASP A 33 9.22 -7.82 7.47
N ALA A 34 9.73 -7.52 6.26
CA ALA A 34 9.12 -7.97 5.02
C ALA A 34 9.18 -9.50 4.85
N PRO A 35 8.14 -10.11 4.23
CA PRO A 35 8.15 -11.52 3.87
C PRO A 35 9.34 -11.93 2.98
N SER A 36 9.75 -13.19 3.07
CA SER A 36 10.94 -13.72 2.40
C SER A 36 10.89 -13.71 0.87
N ASN A 37 9.70 -13.63 0.28
CA ASN A 37 9.51 -13.48 -1.17
C ASN A 37 9.73 -12.05 -1.68
N VAL A 38 10.01 -11.08 -0.79
CA VAL A 38 10.36 -9.70 -1.17
C VAL A 38 11.88 -9.58 -1.37
N VAL A 39 12.29 -9.40 -2.62
CA VAL A 39 13.70 -9.24 -3.00
C VAL A 39 14.04 -7.75 -3.10
N PHE A 40 14.92 -7.29 -2.21
CA PHE A 40 15.37 -5.90 -2.17
C PHE A 40 16.57 -5.66 -3.10
N LEU A 41 16.38 -4.76 -4.07
CA LEU A 41 17.44 -4.26 -4.92
C LEU A 41 17.79 -2.81 -4.55
N ARG A 42 19.02 -2.39 -4.90
CA ARG A 42 19.43 -1.01 -4.68
C ARG A 42 18.61 -0.07 -5.58
N PRO A 43 18.13 1.08 -5.08
CA PRO A 43 17.43 2.06 -5.92
C PRO A 43 18.28 2.60 -7.08
N THR A 44 19.60 2.52 -6.97
CA THR A 44 20.60 2.93 -7.97
C THR A 44 21.00 1.80 -8.93
N ILE A 45 20.24 0.70 -8.96
CA ILE A 45 20.50 -0.41 -9.89
C ILE A 45 20.49 0.09 -11.34
N THR A 46 21.45 -0.39 -12.14
CA THR A 46 21.51 -0.05 -13.56
C THR A 46 20.40 -0.76 -14.32
N LYS A 47 19.93 -0.18 -15.42
CA LYS A 47 18.88 -0.78 -16.27
C LYS A 47 19.26 -2.20 -16.71
N HIS A 48 20.51 -2.42 -17.12
CA HIS A 48 20.98 -3.74 -17.53
C HIS A 48 20.90 -4.78 -16.40
N ALA A 49 21.36 -4.42 -15.19
CA ALA A 49 21.26 -5.32 -14.04
C ALA A 49 19.79 -5.59 -13.67
N LEU A 50 18.92 -4.59 -13.76
CA LEU A 50 17.49 -4.75 -13.51
C LEU A 50 16.83 -5.72 -14.50
N LEU A 51 17.14 -5.62 -15.80
CA LEU A 51 16.64 -6.54 -16.83
C LEU A 51 17.02 -7.99 -16.52
N ILE A 52 18.27 -8.23 -16.10
CA ILE A 52 18.75 -9.56 -15.67
C ILE A 52 17.95 -10.06 -14.46
N GLN A 53 17.78 -9.22 -13.43
CA GLN A 53 17.03 -9.61 -12.23
C GLN A 53 15.57 -9.94 -12.54
N ILE A 54 14.92 -9.18 -13.44
CA ILE A 54 13.55 -9.47 -13.89
C ILE A 54 13.49 -10.84 -14.59
N GLY A 55 14.44 -11.14 -15.47
CA GLY A 55 14.48 -12.43 -16.18
C GLY A 55 14.71 -13.63 -15.27
N LEU A 56 15.53 -13.48 -14.24
CA LEU A 56 15.86 -14.53 -13.28
C LEU A 56 14.75 -14.72 -12.22
N LEU A 57 14.34 -13.62 -11.57
CA LEU A 57 13.43 -13.66 -10.43
C LEU A 57 11.98 -13.75 -10.86
N ARG A 58 11.65 -13.39 -12.11
CA ARG A 58 10.33 -13.62 -12.67
C ARG A 58 9.22 -13.04 -11.77
N PRO A 59 9.31 -11.75 -11.40
CA PRO A 59 8.46 -11.21 -10.34
C PRO A 59 6.99 -11.11 -10.78
N SER A 60 6.07 -11.43 -9.87
CA SER A 60 4.64 -11.12 -10.03
C SER A 60 4.31 -9.68 -9.63
N THR A 61 5.21 -9.04 -8.88
CA THR A 61 5.08 -7.63 -8.50
C THR A 61 6.43 -6.91 -8.57
N ILE A 62 6.44 -5.69 -9.11
CA ILE A 62 7.62 -4.82 -9.10
C ILE A 62 7.23 -3.51 -8.39
N ILE A 63 8.01 -3.10 -7.40
CA ILE A 63 7.78 -1.90 -6.60
C ILE A 63 8.88 -0.87 -6.88
N VAL A 64 8.46 0.29 -7.40
CA VAL A 64 9.36 1.31 -7.95
C VAL A 64 9.17 2.66 -7.29
N ALA A 65 10.30 3.34 -7.12
CA ALA A 65 10.38 4.75 -6.79
C ALA A 65 10.57 5.53 -8.09
N ASP A 66 11.67 6.28 -8.18
CA ASP A 66 11.98 7.18 -9.29
C ASP A 66 12.56 6.46 -10.53
N GLN A 67 12.52 5.12 -10.56
CA GLN A 67 13.01 4.31 -11.67
C GLN A 67 12.09 4.42 -12.89
N THR A 68 12.70 4.46 -14.08
CA THR A 68 12.00 4.45 -15.36
C THR A 68 11.56 3.03 -15.72
N ILE A 69 10.28 2.87 -16.05
CA ILE A 69 9.67 1.63 -16.53
C ILE A 69 9.22 1.88 -17.97
N ASP A 70 10.12 1.54 -18.89
CA ASP A 70 9.98 1.72 -20.33
C ASP A 70 9.71 0.39 -21.05
N ALA A 71 9.70 0.43 -22.39
CA ALA A 71 9.41 -0.74 -23.23
C ALA A 71 10.34 -1.91 -22.92
N ASP A 72 11.65 -1.68 -22.82
CA ASP A 72 12.63 -2.76 -22.57
C ASP A 72 12.34 -3.53 -21.28
N ILE A 73 11.97 -2.81 -20.20
CA ILE A 73 11.63 -3.44 -18.91
C ILE A 73 10.35 -4.28 -19.04
N ILE A 74 9.34 -3.74 -19.71
CA ILE A 74 8.04 -4.39 -19.91
C ILE A 74 8.20 -5.64 -20.80
N ASP A 75 8.93 -5.51 -21.91
CA ASP A 75 9.17 -6.57 -22.88
C ASP A 75 10.01 -7.69 -22.26
N GLN A 76 11.05 -7.35 -21.50
CA GLN A 76 11.86 -8.34 -20.78
C GLN A 76 11.01 -9.13 -19.77
N TRP A 77 10.14 -8.44 -19.02
CA TRP A 77 9.24 -9.13 -18.09
C TRP A 77 8.27 -10.04 -18.85
N ARG A 78 7.58 -9.55 -19.88
CA ARG A 78 6.62 -10.34 -20.66
C ARG A 78 7.27 -11.54 -21.37
N ALA A 79 8.49 -11.38 -21.90
CA ALA A 79 9.26 -12.48 -22.48
C ALA A 79 9.60 -13.56 -21.44
N SER A 80 9.90 -13.13 -20.20
CA SER A 80 10.21 -14.05 -19.10
C SER A 80 8.97 -14.65 -18.46
N HIS A 81 7.81 -13.99 -18.60
CA HIS A 81 6.49 -14.33 -18.03
C HIS A 81 5.35 -14.18 -19.06
N PRO A 82 5.29 -15.02 -20.12
CA PRO A 82 4.35 -14.83 -21.24
C PRO A 82 2.88 -14.80 -20.82
N PHE A 83 2.50 -15.62 -19.83
CA PHE A 83 1.13 -15.75 -19.33
C PHE A 83 0.93 -15.23 -17.91
N GLY A 84 1.96 -14.59 -17.33
CA GLY A 84 1.89 -14.06 -15.98
C GLY A 84 1.08 -12.77 -15.91
N ASP A 85 0.54 -12.49 -14.74
CA ASP A 85 0.04 -11.17 -14.34
C ASP A 85 1.16 -10.41 -13.63
N LEU A 86 1.30 -9.11 -13.90
CA LEU A 86 2.21 -8.22 -13.16
C LEU A 86 1.45 -7.09 -12.51
N CYS A 87 1.72 -6.90 -11.23
CA CYS A 87 1.41 -5.66 -10.53
C CYS A 87 2.65 -4.76 -10.48
N LEU A 88 2.56 -3.55 -11.02
CA LEU A 88 3.58 -2.52 -10.90
C LEU A 88 3.11 -1.47 -9.88
N ALA A 89 3.76 -1.46 -8.72
CA ALA A 89 3.41 -0.54 -7.64
C ALA A 89 4.40 0.63 -7.56
N ARG A 90 3.90 1.84 -7.78
CA ARG A 90 4.67 3.09 -7.65
C ARG A 90 4.58 3.63 -6.22
N ARG A 91 5.72 3.72 -5.53
CA ARG A 91 5.88 4.42 -4.24
C ARG A 91 5.94 5.92 -4.38
N GLY A 92 4.78 6.52 -4.55
CA GLY A 92 4.61 7.95 -4.76
C GLY A 92 3.39 8.23 -5.62
N THR A 93 3.24 9.50 -6.01
CA THR A 93 2.07 9.93 -6.77
C THR A 93 2.30 9.87 -8.29
N SER A 94 3.47 10.32 -8.77
CA SER A 94 3.73 10.49 -10.20
C SER A 94 3.96 9.17 -10.94
N LEU A 95 3.33 9.02 -12.10
CA LEU A 95 3.49 7.89 -13.03
C LEU A 95 4.21 8.29 -14.33
N ASP A 96 4.75 9.50 -14.42
CA ASP A 96 5.43 10.03 -15.60
C ASP A 96 6.62 9.19 -16.10
N LYS A 97 7.28 8.47 -15.19
CA LYS A 97 8.39 7.55 -15.51
C LYS A 97 7.94 6.13 -15.84
N VAL A 98 6.64 5.88 -15.86
CA VAL A 98 6.05 4.59 -16.20
C VAL A 98 5.31 4.71 -17.52
N ARG A 99 5.63 3.86 -18.49
CA ARG A 99 4.85 3.73 -19.74
C ARG A 99 3.53 3.02 -19.48
N VAL A 100 2.58 3.74 -18.87
CA VAL A 100 1.26 3.22 -18.47
C VAL A 100 0.47 2.70 -19.67
N ASP A 101 0.63 3.32 -20.84
CA ASP A 101 0.06 2.89 -22.11
C ASP A 101 0.54 1.48 -22.50
N LEU A 102 1.85 1.23 -22.43
CA LEU A 102 2.45 -0.08 -22.70
C LEU A 102 2.11 -1.10 -21.62
N CYS A 103 2.06 -0.68 -20.36
CA CYS A 103 1.62 -1.54 -19.26
C CYS A 103 0.19 -2.04 -19.52
N LYS A 104 -0.74 -1.13 -19.86
CA LYS A 104 -2.12 -1.46 -20.16
C LYS A 104 -2.24 -2.41 -21.36
N PHE A 105 -1.50 -2.15 -22.44
CA PHE A 105 -1.48 -3.02 -23.62
C PHE A 105 -1.01 -4.44 -23.28
N ASN A 106 -0.07 -4.55 -22.35
CA ASN A 106 0.46 -5.82 -21.87
C ASN A 106 -0.35 -6.40 -20.69
N GLY A 107 -1.51 -5.88 -20.32
CA GLY A 107 -2.29 -6.38 -19.19
C GLY A 107 -1.61 -6.24 -17.82
N ILE A 108 -0.65 -5.31 -17.70
CA ILE A 108 0.07 -5.02 -16.45
C ILE A 108 -0.75 -4.02 -15.64
N GLN A 109 -1.08 -4.38 -14.39
CA GLN A 109 -1.76 -3.49 -13.46
C GLN A 109 -0.76 -2.46 -12.91
N VAL A 110 -1.10 -1.17 -12.99
CA VAL A 110 -0.27 -0.10 -12.41
C VAL A 110 -1.03 0.57 -11.28
N VAL A 111 -0.42 0.60 -10.09
CA VAL A 111 -0.97 1.27 -8.90
C VAL A 111 0.04 2.28 -8.36
N ASN A 112 -0.44 3.32 -7.70
CA ASN A 112 0.39 4.34 -7.05
C ASN A 112 -0.14 4.67 -5.65
N THR A 113 0.54 5.54 -4.91
CA THR A 113 0.19 5.90 -3.53
C THR A 113 -0.05 7.41 -3.38
N PRO A 114 -1.11 7.96 -3.99
CA PRO A 114 -1.36 9.40 -4.01
C PRO A 114 -1.68 9.92 -2.60
N GLY A 115 -1.06 11.05 -2.23
CA GLY A 115 -1.35 11.75 -0.97
C GLY A 115 -0.69 11.18 0.28
N ILE A 116 -0.12 9.98 0.24
CA ILE A 116 0.55 9.37 1.40
C ILE A 116 1.75 10.19 1.87
N ASN A 117 2.56 10.70 0.94
CA ASN A 117 3.70 11.54 1.26
C ASN A 117 3.33 13.02 1.46
N ALA A 118 2.06 13.42 1.28
CA ALA A 118 1.66 14.82 1.30
C ALA A 118 1.92 15.55 2.64
N PRO A 119 1.63 14.95 3.81
CA PRO A 119 1.93 15.58 5.11
C PRO A 119 3.43 15.82 5.32
N HIS A 120 4.27 14.89 4.86
CA HIS A 120 5.74 14.99 4.96
C HIS A 120 6.29 16.11 4.09
N VAL A 121 5.80 16.19 2.84
CA VAL A 121 6.18 17.27 1.91
C VAL A 121 5.67 18.62 2.41
N ALA A 122 4.47 18.68 2.99
CA ALA A 122 3.93 19.89 3.61
C ALA A 122 4.78 20.38 4.78
N ALA A 123 5.19 19.49 5.69
CA ALA A 123 6.07 19.82 6.81
C ALA A 123 7.44 20.33 6.33
N TYR A 124 7.98 19.73 5.28
CA TYR A 124 9.20 20.18 4.64
C TYR A 124 9.08 21.59 4.06
N ILE A 125 7.97 21.90 3.36
CA ILE A 125 7.71 23.24 2.83
C ILE A 125 7.59 24.25 3.96
N ALA A 126 6.80 23.96 4.98
CA ALA A 126 6.61 24.84 6.14
C ALA A 126 7.95 25.15 6.82
N HIS A 127 8.82 24.16 6.98
CA HIS A 127 10.17 24.36 7.52
C HIS A 127 10.97 25.37 6.70
N TRP A 128 11.03 25.22 5.37
CA TRP A 128 11.77 26.15 4.52
C TRP A 128 11.16 27.55 4.50
N LEU A 129 9.83 27.66 4.44
CA LEU A 129 9.17 28.97 4.46
C LEU A 129 9.41 29.72 5.76
N THR A 130 9.60 29.02 6.88
CA THR A 130 9.80 29.61 8.21
C THR A 130 11.27 29.67 8.66
N LEU A 131 12.22 29.20 7.85
CA LEU A 131 13.64 29.16 8.20
C LEU A 131 14.29 30.57 8.25
N GLY A 132 14.66 31.07 9.43
CA GLY A 132 15.45 32.31 9.60
C GLY A 132 15.10 33.14 10.86
N ASP A 133 15.84 34.23 11.10
CA ASP A 133 15.72 35.16 12.25
C ASP A 133 14.58 36.21 12.13
N LEU A 134 13.85 36.18 11.02
CA LEU A 134 12.70 37.06 10.79
C LEU A 134 11.43 36.37 11.32
N THR A 135 10.52 37.15 11.90
CA THR A 135 9.18 36.69 12.29
C THR A 135 8.57 35.85 11.17
N ALA A 136 7.95 34.73 11.53
CA ALA A 136 7.29 33.83 10.58
C ALA A 136 6.43 34.64 9.58
N PRO A 137 6.46 34.31 8.27
CA PRO A 137 5.74 35.10 7.28
C PRO A 137 4.24 35.12 7.58
N HIS A 138 3.71 36.31 7.84
CA HIS A 138 2.29 36.50 8.16
C HIS A 138 1.36 36.19 6.98
N GLU A 139 1.86 36.24 5.74
CA GLU A 139 1.11 35.86 4.54
C GLU A 139 1.90 34.85 3.70
N ILE A 140 1.26 33.73 3.37
CA ILE A 140 1.85 32.64 2.60
C ILE A 140 0.98 32.39 1.35
N CYS A 141 1.60 32.40 0.18
CA CYS A 141 0.97 32.00 -1.07
C CYS A 141 1.19 30.51 -1.34
N VAL A 142 0.12 29.74 -1.51
CA VAL A 142 0.15 28.32 -1.88
C VAL A 142 -0.35 28.16 -3.32
N VAL A 143 0.58 27.86 -4.22
CA VAL A 143 0.31 27.64 -5.64
C VAL A 143 -0.01 26.15 -5.86
N GLY A 144 -1.30 25.83 -5.91
CA GLY A 144 -1.82 24.49 -6.15
C GLY A 144 -2.42 23.83 -4.91
N PHE A 145 -3.73 23.63 -4.93
CA PHE A 145 -4.51 23.03 -3.83
C PHE A 145 -4.77 21.52 -4.00
N GLY A 146 -3.71 20.78 -4.34
CA GLY A 146 -3.69 19.32 -4.38
C GLY A 146 -3.52 18.69 -2.99
N ASN A 147 -3.15 17.40 -2.92
CA ASN A 147 -2.94 16.71 -1.64
C ASN A 147 -1.90 17.43 -0.75
N VAL A 148 -0.75 17.82 -1.33
CA VAL A 148 0.31 18.55 -0.61
C VAL A 148 -0.19 19.92 -0.16
N GLY A 149 -0.80 20.70 -1.06
CA GLY A 149 -1.31 22.04 -0.72
C GLY A 149 -2.37 22.02 0.39
N LYS A 150 -3.27 21.02 0.40
CA LYS A 150 -4.26 20.85 1.46
C LYS A 150 -3.63 20.55 2.81
N GLU A 151 -2.67 19.62 2.85
CA GLU A 151 -1.95 19.30 4.09
C GLU A 151 -1.09 20.48 4.57
N LEU A 152 -0.50 21.25 3.65
CA LEU A 152 0.24 22.47 3.99
C LEU A 152 -0.66 23.54 4.60
N VAL A 153 -1.81 23.84 3.97
CA VAL A 153 -2.77 24.81 4.51
C VAL A 153 -3.25 24.39 5.91
N LYS A 154 -3.59 23.10 6.08
CA LYS A 154 -3.98 22.56 7.38
C LYS A 154 -2.86 22.73 8.42
N LEU A 155 -1.64 22.32 8.08
CA LEU A 155 -0.49 22.42 8.97
C LEU A 155 -0.21 23.86 9.42
N LEU A 156 -0.22 24.82 8.47
CA LEU A 156 0.03 26.22 8.76
C LEU A 156 -1.06 26.82 9.67
N LEU A 157 -2.33 26.52 9.40
CA LEU A 157 -3.45 27.01 10.23
C LEU A 157 -3.45 26.46 11.65
N ASP A 158 -2.89 25.26 11.85
CA ASP A 158 -2.73 24.60 13.14
C ASP A 158 -1.51 25.14 13.92
N GLN A 159 -0.45 25.57 13.22
CA GLN A 159 0.79 26.06 13.82
C GLN A 159 0.74 27.54 14.20
N ASP A 160 0.08 28.38 13.40
CA ASP A 160 0.04 29.83 13.59
C ASP A 160 -1.43 30.35 13.57
N PRO A 161 -1.92 30.96 14.66
CA PRO A 161 -3.26 31.52 14.71
C PRO A 161 -3.44 32.74 13.79
N ASP A 162 -2.37 33.47 13.48
CA ASP A 162 -2.41 34.75 12.76
C ASP A 162 -2.01 34.64 11.28
N VAL A 163 -1.59 33.45 10.83
CA VAL A 163 -1.22 33.22 9.42
C VAL A 163 -2.39 33.52 8.48
N ARG A 164 -2.08 34.23 7.40
CA ARG A 164 -2.95 34.41 6.24
C ARG A 164 -2.45 33.58 5.08
N ILE A 165 -3.34 32.88 4.41
CA ILE A 165 -2.97 31.97 3.34
C ILE A 165 -3.77 32.30 2.09
N LYS A 166 -3.06 32.67 1.02
CA LYS A 166 -3.64 32.87 -0.30
C LYS A 166 -3.38 31.62 -1.14
N VAL A 167 -4.44 30.99 -1.65
CA VAL A 167 -4.34 29.70 -2.35
C VAL A 167 -4.75 29.87 -3.81
N LEU A 168 -3.81 29.64 -4.73
CA LEU A 168 -4.14 29.56 -6.15
C LEU A 168 -4.79 28.21 -6.48
N VAL A 169 -6.02 28.28 -6.99
CA VAL A 169 -6.80 27.12 -7.45
C VAL A 169 -7.03 27.18 -8.95
N ARG A 170 -7.20 25.99 -9.56
CA ARG A 170 -7.52 25.89 -10.99
C ARG A 170 -8.96 26.35 -11.25
N GLN A 171 -9.20 27.05 -12.36
CA GLN A 171 -10.54 27.44 -12.79
C GLN A 171 -11.47 26.21 -12.87
N GLY A 172 -12.67 26.31 -12.30
CA GLY A 172 -13.66 25.23 -12.25
C GLY A 172 -13.50 24.21 -11.10
N ARG A 173 -12.44 24.30 -10.29
CA ARG A 173 -12.30 23.52 -9.03
C ARG A 173 -12.64 24.30 -7.75
N ALA A 174 -13.01 25.58 -7.88
CA ALA A 174 -13.67 26.34 -6.82
C ALA A 174 -15.07 25.72 -6.61
N SER A 175 -15.14 24.63 -5.86
CA SER A 175 -16.38 23.94 -5.51
C SER A 175 -16.78 24.34 -4.09
N ASP A 176 -17.98 24.90 -3.97
CA ASP A 176 -18.71 25.38 -2.78
C ASP A 176 -18.61 24.55 -1.48
N ARG A 177 -18.16 23.28 -1.55
CA ARG A 177 -17.98 22.43 -0.37
C ARG A 177 -16.62 22.59 0.32
N THR A 178 -15.57 22.93 -0.43
CA THR A 178 -14.20 23.05 0.12
C THR A 178 -13.97 24.43 0.72
N GLU A 179 -14.58 25.46 0.13
CA GLU A 179 -14.67 26.80 0.72
C GLU A 179 -15.36 26.75 2.09
N LYS A 180 -16.46 26.01 2.25
CA LYS A 180 -17.16 25.96 3.56
C LYS A 180 -16.38 25.35 4.72
N VAL A 181 -15.40 24.47 4.47
CA VAL A 181 -14.60 23.83 5.53
C VAL A 181 -13.40 24.69 5.95
N PHE A 182 -12.84 25.47 5.01
CA PHE A 182 -11.65 26.30 5.24
C PHE A 182 -11.91 27.81 5.28
N CYS A 183 -13.13 28.29 4.97
CA CYS A 183 -13.55 29.69 5.13
C CYS A 183 -13.69 30.06 6.61
N LYS A 184 -12.56 30.07 7.31
CA LYS A 184 -12.27 31.05 8.34
C LYS A 184 -11.63 32.24 7.60
N SER A 185 -11.76 33.45 8.12
CA SER A 185 -11.22 34.71 7.56
C SER A 185 -9.70 34.74 7.20
N ARG A 186 -8.99 33.62 7.34
CA ARG A 186 -7.54 33.43 7.19
C ARG A 186 -7.12 32.77 5.88
N VAL A 187 -8.03 32.16 5.12
CA VAL A 187 -7.70 31.53 3.82
C VAL A 187 -8.50 32.21 2.71
N SER A 188 -7.81 32.72 1.70
CA SER A 188 -8.41 33.24 0.47
C SER A 188 -8.07 32.35 -0.71
N PHE A 189 -9.04 32.09 -1.58
CA PHE A 189 -8.86 31.30 -2.80
C PHE A 189 -8.90 32.24 -3.99
N VAL A 190 -7.88 32.16 -4.85
CA VAL A 190 -7.73 32.98 -6.05
C VAL A 190 -7.52 32.09 -7.27
N VAL A 191 -7.92 32.56 -8.45
CA VAL A 191 -7.73 31.86 -9.73
C VAL A 191 -6.71 32.55 -10.63
N ASP A 192 -6.43 33.83 -10.37
CA ASP A 192 -5.48 34.61 -11.12
C ASP A 192 -4.06 34.47 -10.55
N TRP A 193 -3.09 34.20 -11.43
CA TRP A 193 -1.70 33.96 -11.04
C TRP A 193 -1.00 35.24 -10.57
N LEU A 194 -1.34 36.38 -11.16
CA LEU A 194 -0.77 37.66 -10.78
C LEU A 194 -1.30 38.05 -9.39
N GLU A 195 -2.61 37.97 -9.18
CA GLU A 195 -3.25 38.19 -7.87
C GLU A 195 -2.67 37.30 -6.77
N ALA A 196 -2.36 36.04 -7.10
CA ALA A 196 -1.75 35.09 -6.18
C ALA A 196 -0.35 35.51 -5.73
N LEU A 197 0.49 35.93 -6.69
CA LEU A 197 1.94 36.12 -6.47
C LEU A 197 2.34 37.57 -6.21
N GLU A 198 1.48 38.55 -6.51
CA GLU A 198 1.76 39.96 -6.31
C GLU A 198 2.08 40.25 -4.84
N GLY A 199 3.28 40.81 -4.61
CA GLY A 199 3.80 41.15 -3.29
C GLY A 199 4.14 39.96 -2.38
N ALA A 200 4.00 38.72 -2.85
CA ALA A 200 4.20 37.54 -2.03
C ALA A 200 5.67 37.40 -1.60
N SER A 201 5.91 37.20 -0.30
CA SER A 201 7.24 36.99 0.28
C SER A 201 7.52 35.52 0.63
N ALA A 202 6.49 34.69 0.78
CA ALA A 202 6.58 33.26 1.05
C ALA A 202 5.66 32.51 0.08
N VAL A 203 6.25 31.69 -0.81
CA VAL A 203 5.52 31.02 -1.89
C VAL A 203 5.81 29.52 -1.89
N ALA A 204 4.78 28.71 -1.72
CA ALA A 204 4.82 27.26 -1.87
C ALA A 204 4.29 26.84 -3.24
N ILE A 205 5.09 26.15 -4.05
CA ILE A 205 4.68 25.66 -5.38
C ILE A 205 4.42 24.15 -5.28
N CYS A 206 3.14 23.78 -5.23
CA CYS A 206 2.62 22.45 -4.90
C CYS A 206 1.74 21.85 -6.01
N LEU A 207 1.91 22.30 -7.25
CA LEU A 207 1.06 21.94 -8.38
C LEU A 207 1.65 20.82 -9.25
N SER A 208 0.78 20.10 -9.96
CA SER A 208 1.20 19.10 -10.94
C SER A 208 1.53 19.77 -12.27
N LEU A 209 2.63 19.36 -12.91
CA LEU A 209 2.98 19.80 -14.26
C LEU A 209 1.97 19.24 -15.27
N ASN A 210 1.39 20.13 -16.08
CA ASN A 210 0.48 19.84 -17.18
C ASN A 210 0.50 21.03 -18.15
N ASP A 211 -0.30 20.98 -19.22
CA ASP A 211 -0.32 22.00 -20.27
C ASP A 211 -0.63 23.42 -19.76
N GLU A 212 -1.39 23.58 -18.67
CA GLU A 212 -1.69 24.90 -18.09
C GLU A 212 -0.58 25.42 -17.17
N SER A 213 0.23 24.54 -16.60
CA SER A 213 1.26 24.90 -15.62
C SER A 213 2.68 24.84 -16.14
N ALA A 214 2.91 24.18 -17.28
CA ALA A 214 4.20 24.15 -17.95
C ALA A 214 4.63 25.57 -18.33
N HIS A 215 5.82 25.95 -17.88
CA HIS A 215 6.44 27.25 -18.09
C HIS A 215 5.56 28.44 -17.68
N ARG A 216 4.58 28.21 -16.78
CA ARG A 216 3.59 29.22 -16.42
C ARG A 216 4.15 30.30 -15.51
N ILE A 217 5.14 29.98 -14.69
CA ILE A 217 5.86 30.97 -13.87
C ILE A 217 6.90 31.63 -14.77
N ASP A 218 6.59 32.84 -15.23
CA ASP A 218 7.41 33.63 -16.14
C ASP A 218 8.12 34.80 -15.44
N ARG A 219 8.88 35.60 -16.21
CA ARG A 219 9.58 36.79 -15.70
C ARG A 219 8.63 37.76 -15.00
N GLY A 220 7.45 38.01 -15.56
CA GLY A 220 6.48 38.97 -15.00
C GLY A 220 6.02 38.55 -13.61
N LEU A 221 5.74 37.25 -13.43
CA LEU A 221 5.39 36.69 -12.13
C LEU A 221 6.56 36.69 -11.15
N ILE A 222 7.80 36.47 -11.61
CA ILE A 222 8.97 36.62 -10.74
C ILE A 222 9.12 38.06 -10.24
N GLN A 223 8.90 39.04 -11.12
CA GLN A 223 9.10 40.46 -10.82
C GLN A 223 7.98 41.08 -9.97
N CYS A 224 6.78 40.51 -9.96
CA CYS A 224 5.68 41.01 -9.12
C CYS A 224 5.76 40.55 -7.66
N MET A 225 6.60 39.55 -7.35
CA MET A 225 6.84 39.08 -5.99
C MET A 225 7.68 40.06 -5.17
N HIS A 226 7.70 39.89 -3.85
CA HIS A 226 8.54 40.68 -2.97
C HIS A 226 10.04 40.52 -3.32
N SER A 227 10.83 41.59 -3.19
CA SER A 227 12.27 41.58 -3.54
C SER A 227 13.10 40.58 -2.73
N HIS A 228 12.60 40.18 -1.56
CA HIS A 228 13.19 39.18 -0.67
C HIS A 228 12.32 37.92 -0.54
N ALA A 229 11.63 37.53 -1.61
CA ALA A 229 10.73 36.39 -1.58
C ALA A 229 11.46 35.05 -1.43
N ARG A 230 10.84 34.10 -0.75
CA ARG A 230 11.26 32.71 -0.68
C ARG A 230 10.26 31.82 -1.41
N LEU A 231 10.77 31.08 -2.39
CA LEU A 231 10.00 30.13 -3.18
C LEU A 231 10.44 28.71 -2.81
N VAL A 232 9.50 27.88 -2.40
CA VAL A 232 9.73 26.45 -2.15
C VAL A 232 8.94 25.65 -3.19
N CYS A 233 9.66 25.05 -4.13
CA CYS A 233 9.11 24.27 -5.21
C CYS A 233 9.27 22.78 -4.95
N VAL A 234 8.14 22.08 -4.80
CA VAL A 234 8.06 20.61 -4.77
C VAL A 234 7.35 20.04 -6.01
N ALA A 235 7.13 20.92 -7.00
CA ALA A 235 6.63 20.58 -8.32
C ALA A 235 7.80 20.25 -9.27
N LYS A 236 7.50 19.75 -10.47
CA LYS A 236 8.52 19.63 -11.51
C LYS A 236 9.06 21.02 -11.88
N PRO A 237 10.37 21.23 -12.00
CA PRO A 237 10.95 22.55 -12.28
C PRO A 237 10.52 23.16 -13.63
N ASP A 238 9.96 22.36 -14.53
CA ASP A 238 9.40 22.81 -15.81
C ASP A 238 8.20 23.77 -15.66
N VAL A 239 7.68 23.98 -14.45
CA VAL A 239 6.71 25.06 -14.17
C VAL A 239 7.30 26.45 -14.38
N PHE A 240 8.62 26.60 -14.32
CA PHE A 240 9.31 27.86 -14.60
C PHE A 240 9.63 27.96 -16.10
N SER A 241 9.40 29.15 -16.68
CA SER A 241 9.91 29.49 -18.02
C SER A 241 11.41 29.77 -17.98
N ASP A 242 12.07 29.76 -19.13
CA ASP A 242 13.50 30.09 -19.22
C ASP A 242 13.78 31.54 -18.76
N ASP A 243 12.90 32.47 -19.12
CA ASP A 243 12.98 33.87 -18.68
C ASP A 243 12.83 34.01 -17.15
N ALA A 244 12.01 33.19 -16.51
CA ALA A 244 11.90 33.17 -15.05
C ALA A 244 13.20 32.71 -14.40
N LEU A 245 13.83 31.66 -14.93
CA LEU A 245 15.10 31.15 -14.40
C LEU A 245 16.24 32.16 -14.55
N GLN A 246 16.32 32.85 -15.69
CA GLN A 246 17.30 33.93 -15.89
C GLN A 246 17.03 35.12 -14.94
N THR A 247 15.76 35.43 -14.69
CA THR A 247 15.37 36.50 -13.76
C THR A 247 15.74 36.15 -12.32
N LEU A 248 15.48 34.90 -11.89
CA LEU A 248 15.88 34.40 -10.57
C LEU A 248 17.40 34.39 -10.40
N ALA A 249 18.16 34.07 -11.45
CA ALA A 249 19.62 34.01 -11.40
C ALA A 249 20.28 35.36 -11.04
N VAL A 250 19.66 36.48 -11.41
CA VAL A 250 20.17 37.83 -11.15
C VAL A 250 19.51 38.51 -9.94
N ALA A 251 18.52 37.87 -9.32
CA ALA A 251 17.84 38.39 -8.14
C ALA A 251 18.70 38.18 -6.88
N GLU A 252 18.97 39.25 -6.13
CA GLU A 252 19.80 39.18 -4.92
C GLU A 252 19.03 38.70 -3.69
N GLY A 253 17.79 39.15 -3.53
CA GLY A 253 16.99 38.85 -2.33
C GLY A 253 16.08 37.61 -2.47
N VAL A 254 15.89 37.08 -3.68
CA VAL A 254 14.93 35.98 -3.90
C VAL A 254 15.62 34.63 -3.72
N GLN A 255 15.11 33.81 -2.81
CA GLN A 255 15.62 32.46 -2.56
C GLN A 255 14.72 31.42 -3.23
N LEU A 256 15.31 30.56 -4.06
CA LEU A 256 14.63 29.39 -4.62
C LEU A 256 15.12 28.11 -3.94
N VAL A 257 14.19 27.31 -3.43
CA VAL A 257 14.41 25.94 -2.98
C VAL A 257 13.64 25.00 -3.90
N VAL A 258 14.30 24.02 -4.48
CA VAL A 258 13.69 23.01 -5.36
C VAL A 258 13.94 21.63 -4.77
N ASP A 259 12.87 20.92 -4.43
CA ASP A 259 12.93 19.53 -3.99
C ASP A 259 12.30 18.60 -5.03
N TYR A 260 13.10 17.69 -5.57
CA TYR A 260 12.62 16.66 -6.51
C TYR A 260 13.59 15.48 -6.61
N GLY A 261 13.21 14.43 -7.32
CA GLY A 261 14.07 13.28 -7.60
C GLY A 261 15.37 13.66 -8.35
N PRO A 262 16.49 12.94 -8.12
CA PRO A 262 17.81 13.29 -8.64
C PRO A 262 17.84 13.52 -10.16
N ALA A 263 17.22 12.64 -10.94
CA ALA A 263 17.24 12.73 -12.40
C ALA A 263 16.56 14.02 -12.92
N THR A 264 15.50 14.48 -12.25
CA THR A 264 14.83 15.74 -12.62
C THR A 264 15.65 16.95 -12.21
N LEU A 265 16.34 16.88 -11.06
CA LEU A 265 17.26 17.95 -10.65
C LEU A 265 18.49 18.03 -11.57
N ASP A 266 18.98 16.90 -12.07
CA ASP A 266 20.05 16.88 -13.08
C ASP A 266 19.59 17.51 -14.39
N ALA A 267 18.37 17.19 -14.86
CA ALA A 267 17.78 17.85 -16.02
C ALA A 267 17.64 19.37 -15.80
N PHE A 268 17.25 19.80 -14.60
CA PHE A 268 17.18 21.22 -14.24
C PHE A 268 18.54 21.92 -14.25
N ARG A 269 19.59 21.26 -13.73
CA ARG A 269 20.98 21.77 -13.81
C ARG A 269 21.45 21.91 -15.25
N MET A 270 21.17 20.92 -16.10
CA MET A 270 21.53 20.98 -17.52
C MET A 270 20.80 22.11 -18.24
N ARG A 271 19.50 22.30 -17.95
CA ARG A 271 18.70 23.40 -18.52
C ARG A 271 19.26 24.77 -18.12
N THR A 272 19.50 25.01 -16.84
CA THR A 272 20.07 26.28 -16.36
C THR A 272 21.48 26.54 -16.89
N GLN A 273 22.30 25.50 -17.06
CA GLN A 273 23.59 25.61 -17.72
C GLN A 273 23.46 26.00 -19.19
N ALA A 274 22.53 25.39 -19.94
CA ALA A 274 22.29 25.72 -21.34
C ALA A 274 21.81 27.17 -21.54
N LEU A 275 21.10 27.73 -20.55
CA LEU A 275 20.65 29.13 -20.52
C LEU A 275 21.75 30.13 -20.12
N GLY A 276 22.96 29.66 -19.79
CA GLY A 276 24.05 30.50 -19.32
C GLY A 276 23.90 30.99 -17.88
N CYS A 277 22.95 30.44 -17.11
CA CYS A 277 22.67 30.83 -15.72
C CYS A 277 22.77 29.62 -14.79
N ARG A 278 23.96 28.99 -14.70
CA ARG A 278 24.17 27.83 -13.83
C ARG A 278 23.79 28.15 -12.38
N VAL A 279 23.16 27.20 -11.69
CA VAL A 279 22.60 27.40 -10.34
C VAL A 279 23.64 27.93 -9.32
N ASP A 280 24.89 27.49 -9.43
CA ASP A 280 26.00 27.91 -8.57
C ASP A 280 26.50 29.33 -8.83
N THR A 281 26.11 29.94 -9.96
CA THR A 281 26.48 31.32 -10.34
C THR A 281 25.38 32.33 -10.09
N TRP A 282 24.24 31.92 -9.54
CA TRP A 282 23.15 32.85 -9.20
C TRP A 282 23.59 33.79 -8.07
N ARG A 283 23.09 35.03 -8.07
CA ARG A 283 23.39 35.98 -6.98
C ARG A 283 22.93 35.48 -5.62
N ASN A 284 21.80 34.77 -5.60
CA ASN A 284 21.37 33.93 -4.47
C ASN A 284 21.19 32.48 -4.98
N PRO A 285 22.18 31.60 -4.76
CA PRO A 285 22.16 30.23 -5.29
C PRO A 285 20.91 29.44 -4.91
N ALA A 286 20.27 28.82 -5.90
CA ALA A 286 19.12 27.96 -5.63
C ALA A 286 19.56 26.71 -4.83
N THR A 287 18.76 26.34 -3.85
CA THR A 287 18.97 25.12 -3.05
C THR A 287 18.26 23.95 -3.72
N LEU A 288 19.03 22.95 -4.18
CA LEU A 288 18.50 21.73 -4.82
C LEU A 288 18.62 20.54 -3.88
N THR A 289 17.52 19.82 -3.66
CA THR A 289 17.39 18.85 -2.57
C THR A 289 16.45 17.69 -2.92
N THR A 290 16.57 16.58 -2.21
CA THR A 290 15.79 15.34 -2.41
C THR A 290 15.15 14.87 -1.09
N HIS A 291 14.91 15.80 -0.16
CA HIS A 291 14.62 15.52 1.24
C HIS A 291 13.12 15.55 1.59
N ALA A 292 12.26 16.17 0.78
CA ALA A 292 10.86 16.39 1.16
C ALA A 292 10.08 15.09 1.41
N ALA A 293 10.44 14.01 0.73
CA ALA A 293 9.74 12.72 0.79
C ALA A 293 10.65 11.51 1.07
N THR A 294 11.85 11.71 1.62
CA THR A 294 12.85 10.63 1.81
C THR A 294 13.19 10.32 3.26
N ASN A 295 12.58 11.03 4.21
CA ASN A 295 12.78 10.74 5.64
C ASN A 295 12.18 9.38 6.03
N GLU A 296 12.63 8.84 7.18
CA GLU A 296 12.20 7.51 7.65
C GLU A 296 10.69 7.42 7.89
N ALA A 297 10.07 8.47 8.44
CA ALA A 297 8.62 8.49 8.71
C ALA A 297 7.80 8.43 7.42
N CYS A 298 8.19 9.18 6.40
CA CYS A 298 7.61 9.13 5.06
C CYS A 298 7.76 7.73 4.44
N ASN A 299 8.93 7.11 4.61
CA ASN A 299 9.15 5.75 4.13
C ASN A 299 8.24 4.74 4.84
N VAL A 300 8.04 4.87 6.16
CA VAL A 300 7.12 4.01 6.93
C VAL A 300 5.68 4.15 6.42
N ASP A 301 5.20 5.37 6.16
CA ASP A 301 3.84 5.57 5.63
C ASP A 301 3.69 5.01 4.21
N LEU A 302 4.72 5.17 3.37
CA LEU A 302 4.76 4.57 2.03
C LEU A 302 4.86 3.04 2.08
N ASP A 303 5.65 2.47 3.00
CA ASP A 303 5.74 1.03 3.24
C ASP A 303 4.37 0.48 3.58
N TYR A 304 3.68 1.16 4.50
CA TYR A 304 2.33 0.79 4.89
C TYR A 304 1.38 0.82 3.68
N ALA A 305 1.34 1.92 2.93
CA ALA A 305 0.45 2.06 1.79
C ALA A 305 0.71 0.99 0.72
N VAL A 306 1.98 0.70 0.42
CA VAL A 306 2.35 -0.39 -0.48
C VAL A 306 1.94 -1.75 0.07
N SER A 307 2.19 -2.03 1.35
CA SER A 307 1.82 -3.32 1.96
C SER A 307 0.32 -3.61 1.84
N VAL A 308 -0.53 -2.58 1.97
CA VAL A 308 -1.97 -2.68 1.73
C VAL A 308 -2.26 -3.03 0.28
N GLN A 309 -1.64 -2.36 -0.69
CA GLN A 309 -1.82 -2.68 -2.11
C GLN A 309 -1.40 -4.12 -2.43
N LEU A 310 -0.24 -4.56 -1.92
CA LEU A 310 0.24 -5.93 -2.10
C LEU A 310 -0.75 -6.94 -1.50
N SER A 311 -1.29 -6.64 -0.32
CA SER A 311 -2.29 -7.48 0.35
C SER A 311 -3.59 -7.59 -0.45
N LEU A 312 -4.03 -6.50 -1.09
CA LEU A 312 -5.22 -6.50 -1.94
C LEU A 312 -5.00 -7.28 -3.24
N THR A 313 -3.81 -7.17 -3.84
CA THR A 313 -3.43 -7.99 -4.99
C THR A 313 -3.39 -9.46 -4.61
N ALA A 314 -2.77 -9.81 -3.48
CA ALA A 314 -2.72 -11.17 -2.97
C ALA A 314 -4.11 -11.73 -2.67
N LEU A 315 -4.95 -10.97 -1.97
CA LEU A 315 -6.34 -11.32 -1.66
C LEU A 315 -7.14 -11.59 -2.94
N SER A 316 -7.05 -10.69 -3.91
CA SER A 316 -7.71 -10.84 -5.21
C SER A 316 -7.26 -12.11 -5.94
N GLY A 317 -5.97 -12.43 -5.85
CA GLY A 317 -5.40 -13.66 -6.39
C GLY A 317 -5.94 -14.92 -5.72
N ILE A 318 -6.00 -14.94 -4.39
CA ILE A 318 -6.58 -16.04 -3.60
C ILE A 318 -8.05 -16.24 -3.99
N VAL A 319 -8.85 -15.18 -3.95
CA VAL A 319 -10.29 -15.25 -4.29
C VAL A 319 -10.49 -15.78 -5.70
N ARG A 320 -9.76 -15.25 -6.69
CA ARG A 320 -9.86 -15.72 -8.08
C ARG A 320 -9.56 -17.22 -8.21
N ARG A 321 -8.51 -17.72 -7.54
CA ARG A 321 -8.15 -19.15 -7.58
C ARG A 321 -9.20 -20.02 -6.92
N GLN A 322 -9.71 -19.59 -5.77
CA GLN A 322 -10.73 -20.33 -5.03
C GLN A 322 -12.08 -20.36 -5.78
N LEU A 323 -12.50 -19.24 -6.38
CA LEU A 323 -13.72 -19.18 -7.19
C LEU A 323 -13.64 -20.02 -8.48
N ALA A 324 -12.44 -20.22 -9.02
CA ALA A 324 -12.22 -21.07 -10.18
C ALA A 324 -12.29 -22.57 -9.85
N GLN A 325 -12.24 -22.94 -8.57
CA GLN A 325 -12.32 -24.32 -8.10
C GLN A 325 -13.72 -24.63 -7.58
N SER A 326 -14.04 -25.93 -7.46
CA SER A 326 -15.22 -26.34 -6.70
C SER A 326 -14.92 -26.28 -5.22
N LEU A 327 -15.82 -25.66 -4.46
CA LEU A 327 -15.81 -25.66 -3.00
C LEU A 327 -16.73 -26.74 -2.42
N ALA A 328 -17.14 -27.73 -3.23
CA ALA A 328 -17.96 -28.85 -2.77
C ALA A 328 -17.15 -29.75 -1.82
N ILE A 329 -17.62 -29.92 -0.58
CA ILE A 329 -16.95 -30.75 0.42
C ILE A 329 -16.98 -32.21 -0.06
N PRO A 330 -15.82 -32.87 -0.24
CA PRO A 330 -15.79 -34.24 -0.78
C PRO A 330 -16.58 -35.21 0.09
N SER A 331 -17.34 -36.11 -0.54
CA SER A 331 -18.11 -37.15 0.16
C SER A 331 -17.37 -38.48 0.31
N GLN A 332 -16.22 -38.63 -0.36
CA GLN A 332 -15.41 -39.85 -0.32
C GLN A 332 -14.26 -39.73 0.69
N PRO A 333 -13.92 -40.83 1.40
CA PRO A 333 -12.75 -40.87 2.27
C PRO A 333 -11.44 -40.73 1.48
N LEU A 334 -10.41 -40.21 2.17
CA LEU A 334 -9.13 -39.78 1.61
C LEU A 334 -8.37 -40.82 0.77
N GLU A 335 -7.60 -40.32 -0.18
CA GLU A 335 -6.53 -41.09 -0.84
C GLU A 335 -5.42 -41.46 0.16
N THR A 336 -4.92 -42.70 0.07
CA THR A 336 -3.84 -43.21 0.91
C THR A 336 -2.56 -42.36 0.78
N GLY A 337 -2.04 -41.83 1.88
CA GLY A 337 -0.75 -41.11 1.92
C GLY A 337 -0.84 -39.57 1.86
N ALA A 338 -2.03 -39.00 2.02
CA ALA A 338 -2.22 -37.56 2.06
C ALA A 338 -1.53 -36.88 3.28
N PRO A 339 -1.06 -35.63 3.15
CA PRO A 339 -0.51 -34.87 4.28
C PRO A 339 -1.49 -34.71 5.44
N GLN A 340 -0.98 -34.85 6.65
CA GLN A 340 -1.75 -34.59 7.86
C GLN A 340 -1.71 -33.12 8.29
N VAL A 341 -2.84 -32.61 8.77
CA VAL A 341 -2.94 -31.32 9.48
C VAL A 341 -3.80 -31.51 10.72
N SER A 342 -3.35 -30.93 11.83
CA SER A 342 -4.13 -30.84 13.06
C SER A 342 -4.65 -29.42 13.25
N ILE A 343 -5.91 -29.26 13.63
CA ILE A 343 -6.54 -27.97 13.94
C ILE A 343 -6.93 -27.99 15.42
N ILE A 344 -6.59 -26.93 16.15
CA ILE A 344 -6.96 -26.76 17.57
C ILE A 344 -8.00 -25.65 17.63
N GLY A 345 -9.23 -26.00 18.02
CA GLY A 345 -10.41 -25.13 18.01
C GLY A 345 -11.51 -25.68 17.10
N ARG A 346 -12.73 -25.84 17.63
CA ARG A 346 -13.87 -26.47 16.91
C ARG A 346 -14.92 -25.47 16.43
N GLY A 347 -14.81 -24.20 16.81
CA GLY A 347 -15.66 -23.12 16.30
C GLY A 347 -15.62 -22.98 14.78
N ILE A 348 -16.51 -22.15 14.25
CA ILE A 348 -16.64 -21.87 12.82
C ILE A 348 -15.31 -21.61 12.09
N ASN A 349 -14.34 -20.94 12.72
CA ASN A 349 -13.01 -20.71 12.16
C ASN A 349 -12.25 -22.03 11.89
N GLY A 350 -12.23 -22.94 12.88
CA GLY A 350 -11.60 -24.25 12.75
C GLY A 350 -12.31 -25.15 11.74
N LEU A 351 -13.65 -25.08 11.68
CA LEU A 351 -14.43 -25.81 10.69
C LEU A 351 -14.16 -25.33 9.27
N LEU A 352 -14.14 -24.01 9.02
CA LEU A 352 -13.84 -23.47 7.68
C LEU A 352 -12.39 -23.74 7.27
N GLN A 353 -11.44 -23.72 8.21
CA GLN A 353 -10.06 -24.18 7.95
C GLN A 353 -10.05 -25.65 7.53
N ALA A 354 -10.80 -26.51 8.22
CA ALA A 354 -10.92 -27.92 7.86
C ALA A 354 -11.55 -28.11 6.46
N VAL A 355 -12.56 -27.30 6.10
CA VAL A 355 -13.15 -27.29 4.76
C VAL A 355 -12.07 -27.03 3.70
N MET A 356 -11.33 -25.91 3.82
CA MET A 356 -10.31 -25.53 2.83
C MET A 356 -9.19 -26.57 2.74
N LEU A 357 -8.76 -27.13 3.87
CA LEU A 357 -7.75 -28.18 3.90
C LEU A 357 -8.25 -29.50 3.30
N ARG A 358 -9.52 -29.86 3.52
CA ARG A 358 -10.11 -31.04 2.89
C ARG A 358 -10.25 -30.89 1.38
N LEU A 359 -10.65 -29.71 0.90
CA LEU A 359 -10.68 -29.38 -0.53
C LEU A 359 -9.29 -29.49 -1.16
N ALA A 360 -8.25 -29.17 -0.39
CA ALA A 360 -6.85 -29.34 -0.80
C ALA A 360 -6.27 -30.75 -0.54
N ASN A 361 -7.13 -31.76 -0.29
CA ASN A 361 -6.76 -33.16 -0.07
C ASN A 361 -5.85 -33.43 1.14
N TYR A 362 -5.95 -32.65 2.21
CA TYR A 362 -5.28 -32.95 3.48
C TYR A 362 -6.09 -33.93 4.34
N GLN A 363 -5.41 -34.76 5.12
CA GLN A 363 -5.99 -35.50 6.23
C GLN A 363 -6.08 -34.58 7.44
N VAL A 364 -7.31 -34.26 7.86
CA VAL A 364 -7.55 -33.26 8.92
C VAL A 364 -8.02 -33.92 10.20
N THR A 365 -7.40 -33.55 11.32
CA THR A 365 -7.87 -33.87 12.68
C THR A 365 -8.15 -32.58 13.43
N ILE A 366 -9.35 -32.45 14.01
CA ILE A 366 -9.75 -31.29 14.81
C ILE A 366 -9.78 -31.68 16.29
N TYR A 367 -9.13 -30.88 17.12
CA TYR A 367 -9.09 -30.97 18.59
C TYR A 367 -9.91 -29.84 19.22
N GLU A 368 -10.36 -30.03 20.45
CA GLU A 368 -11.08 -28.99 21.19
C GLU A 368 -10.15 -27.80 21.54
N GLY A 369 -10.70 -26.58 21.47
CA GLY A 369 -10.00 -25.35 21.84
C GLY A 369 -10.00 -25.14 23.36
N ASN A 370 -9.06 -24.36 23.90
CA ASN A 370 -8.93 -24.17 25.36
C ASN A 370 -9.85 -23.07 25.95
N GLN A 371 -10.86 -22.55 25.23
CA GLN A 371 -11.74 -21.46 25.71
C GLN A 371 -13.22 -21.63 25.31
N ASP A 372 -14.13 -21.31 26.24
CA ASP A 372 -15.60 -21.38 26.12
C ASP A 372 -16.26 -20.35 25.16
N ARG A 373 -15.48 -19.68 24.30
CA ARG A 373 -16.02 -18.69 23.35
C ARG A 373 -15.35 -18.81 21.99
N ASP A 374 -15.79 -19.81 21.25
CA ASP A 374 -15.51 -20.02 19.82
C ASP A 374 -16.41 -19.14 18.91
N GLY A 375 -16.89 -18.01 19.43
CA GLY A 375 -17.71 -17.03 18.71
C GLY A 375 -16.86 -15.91 18.12
N ALA A 376 -17.00 -15.67 16.82
CA ALA A 376 -16.26 -14.63 16.11
C ALA A 376 -16.51 -13.24 16.72
N SER A 377 -15.50 -12.69 17.39
CA SER A 377 -15.48 -11.29 17.84
C SER A 377 -15.28 -10.35 16.65
N HIS A 378 -16.16 -9.36 16.54
CA HIS A 378 -16.12 -8.33 15.51
C HIS A 378 -15.24 -7.17 15.95
N ARG A 379 -13.92 -7.17 15.72
CA ARG A 379 -13.13 -6.00 16.09
C ARG A 379 -11.78 -5.81 15.41
N PHE A 380 -11.75 -5.86 14.07
CA PHE A 380 -10.55 -5.50 13.32
C PHE A 380 -10.03 -4.14 13.81
N PRO A 381 -8.84 -4.05 14.43
CA PRO A 381 -8.29 -2.78 14.85
C PRO A 381 -7.92 -1.98 13.60
N ALA A 382 -8.75 -0.97 13.32
CA ALA A 382 -8.47 0.25 12.57
C ALA A 382 -7.61 0.08 11.29
N ARG A 383 -8.27 -0.26 10.17
CA ARG A 383 -8.15 0.49 8.90
C ARG A 383 -9.22 0.06 7.88
N PRO A 384 -10.10 0.97 7.42
CA PRO A 384 -11.37 0.61 6.79
C PRO A 384 -11.24 -0.12 5.44
N TYR A 385 -10.20 0.14 4.66
CA TYR A 385 -10.17 -0.35 3.28
C TYR A 385 -9.86 -1.85 3.14
N LEU A 386 -8.73 -2.33 3.69
CA LEU A 386 -8.39 -3.77 3.60
C LEU A 386 -9.44 -4.64 4.32
N ALA A 387 -9.96 -4.19 5.46
CA ALA A 387 -11.00 -4.92 6.19
C ALA A 387 -12.31 -5.04 5.38
N VAL A 388 -12.71 -3.98 4.67
CA VAL A 388 -13.87 -3.98 3.76
C VAL A 388 -13.64 -4.93 2.59
N GLU A 389 -12.45 -4.91 1.97
CA GLU A 389 -12.14 -5.81 0.85
C GLU A 389 -12.05 -7.28 1.30
N CYS A 390 -11.47 -7.56 2.48
CA CYS A 390 -11.49 -8.89 3.08
C CYS A 390 -12.93 -9.36 3.38
N HIS A 391 -13.79 -8.48 3.85
CA HIS A 391 -15.19 -8.81 4.09
C HIS A 391 -15.92 -9.14 2.77
N ARG A 392 -15.73 -8.30 1.74
CA ARG A 392 -16.31 -8.51 0.41
C ARG A 392 -15.85 -9.83 -0.21
N ALA A 393 -14.55 -10.08 -0.22
CA ALA A 393 -13.94 -11.34 -0.63
C ALA A 393 -14.54 -12.53 0.13
N GLY A 394 -14.72 -12.37 1.44
CA GLY A 394 -15.34 -13.37 2.29
C GLY A 394 -16.77 -13.72 1.91
N VAL A 395 -17.59 -12.71 1.59
CA VAL A 395 -18.95 -12.90 1.10
C VAL A 395 -18.95 -13.67 -0.22
N GLU A 396 -18.12 -13.28 -1.18
CA GLU A 396 -18.05 -13.95 -2.50
C GLU A 396 -17.65 -15.43 -2.37
N LEU A 397 -16.65 -15.73 -1.55
CA LEU A 397 -16.24 -17.12 -1.29
C LEU A 397 -17.33 -17.91 -0.58
N PHE A 398 -18.04 -17.27 0.35
CA PHE A 398 -19.09 -17.93 1.11
C PHE A 398 -20.32 -18.24 0.24
N GLU A 399 -20.73 -17.31 -0.62
CA GLU A 399 -21.78 -17.56 -1.62
C GLU A 399 -21.41 -18.73 -2.54
N LYS A 400 -20.15 -18.79 -2.98
CA LYS A 400 -19.64 -19.91 -3.77
C LYS A 400 -19.69 -21.23 -2.99
N LEU A 401 -19.28 -21.23 -1.72
CA LEU A 401 -19.34 -22.41 -0.85
C LEU A 401 -20.78 -22.93 -0.71
N LEU A 402 -21.75 -22.05 -0.50
CA LEU A 402 -23.17 -22.42 -0.42
C LEU A 402 -23.71 -22.95 -1.75
N ALA A 403 -23.34 -22.33 -2.87
CA ALA A 403 -23.75 -22.77 -4.20
C ALA A 403 -23.25 -24.18 -4.51
N ASP A 404 -22.02 -24.50 -4.10
CA ASP A 404 -21.40 -25.80 -4.33
C ASP A 404 -21.81 -26.87 -3.29
N ASN A 405 -22.41 -26.46 -2.16
CA ASN A 405 -22.93 -27.34 -1.13
C ASN A 405 -24.41 -27.02 -0.83
N PRO A 406 -25.36 -27.41 -1.69
CA PRO A 406 -26.76 -27.04 -1.55
C PRO A 406 -27.43 -27.45 -0.22
N SER A 407 -26.88 -28.45 0.50
CA SER A 407 -27.35 -28.81 1.85
C SER A 407 -27.14 -27.71 2.89
N LEU A 408 -26.22 -26.76 2.65
CA LEU A 408 -25.97 -25.62 3.54
C LEU A 408 -26.88 -24.41 3.24
N ALA A 409 -27.44 -24.32 2.03
CA ALA A 409 -28.15 -23.13 1.54
C ALA A 409 -29.48 -22.79 2.28
N PRO A 410 -30.31 -23.76 2.72
CA PRO A 410 -31.57 -23.46 3.44
C PRO A 410 -31.35 -22.73 4.77
N LEU A 411 -30.24 -23.01 5.45
CA LEU A 411 -29.93 -22.50 6.78
C LEU A 411 -29.49 -21.02 6.77
N PHE A 412 -29.05 -20.51 5.62
CA PHE A 412 -28.61 -19.12 5.49
C PHE A 412 -29.76 -18.14 5.25
N LYS A 413 -30.86 -18.58 4.63
CA LYS A 413 -32.05 -17.73 4.39
C LYS A 413 -32.82 -17.41 5.68
N GLU A 414 -32.73 -18.26 6.69
CA GLU A 414 -33.37 -18.05 8.00
C GLU A 414 -32.54 -17.15 8.93
N ALA A 415 -31.21 -17.10 8.77
CA ALA A 415 -30.30 -16.33 9.62
C ALA A 415 -30.21 -14.82 9.32
N ALA A 416 -30.85 -14.34 8.23
CA ALA A 416 -30.83 -12.92 7.84
C ALA A 416 -31.74 -12.02 8.71
N TYR A 417 -32.58 -12.62 9.56
CA TYR A 417 -33.44 -11.94 10.52
C TYR A 417 -33.33 -12.67 11.86
N ASP A 418 -32.41 -12.21 12.72
CA ASP A 418 -32.22 -12.59 14.14
C ASP A 418 -32.40 -14.07 14.54
N ILE A 419 -31.34 -14.64 15.14
CA ILE A 419 -31.26 -15.76 16.12
C ILE A 419 -30.27 -16.88 15.71
N GLU A 420 -29.34 -17.15 16.64
CA GLU A 420 -28.45 -18.31 16.84
C GLU A 420 -27.82 -19.01 15.61
N PHE A 421 -26.51 -18.78 15.42
CA PHE A 421 -25.59 -19.40 14.45
C PHE A 421 -25.41 -20.94 14.57
N VAL A 422 -26.11 -21.59 15.50
CA VAL A 422 -25.97 -23.00 15.88
C VAL A 422 -26.31 -24.01 14.76
N PRO A 423 -27.20 -23.75 13.77
CA PRO A 423 -27.49 -24.72 12.72
C PRO A 423 -26.34 -24.94 11.72
N LEU A 424 -25.54 -23.90 11.43
CA LEU A 424 -24.54 -23.95 10.36
C LEU A 424 -23.29 -24.76 10.74
N GLU A 425 -22.79 -24.58 11.97
CA GLU A 425 -21.62 -25.31 12.45
C GLU A 425 -21.85 -26.82 12.48
N GLY A 426 -23.03 -27.25 12.96
CA GLY A 426 -23.41 -28.66 13.02
C GLY A 426 -23.47 -29.33 11.65
N GLU A 427 -24.00 -28.65 10.62
CA GLU A 427 -24.04 -29.19 9.26
C GLU A 427 -22.66 -29.22 8.58
N ILE A 428 -21.84 -28.18 8.77
CA ILE A 428 -20.46 -28.19 8.28
C ILE A 428 -19.69 -29.33 8.93
N GLU A 429 -19.82 -29.51 10.24
CA GLU A 429 -19.22 -30.65 10.94
C GLU A 429 -19.72 -31.99 10.38
N ALA A 430 -21.02 -32.16 10.17
CA ALA A 430 -21.58 -33.39 9.61
C ALA A 430 -21.01 -33.69 8.21
N LEU A 431 -20.87 -32.67 7.36
CA LEU A 431 -20.20 -32.80 6.05
C LEU A 431 -18.73 -33.17 6.19
N LEU A 432 -17.99 -32.53 7.10
CA LEU A 432 -16.58 -32.83 7.35
C LEU A 432 -16.38 -34.25 7.89
N ARG A 433 -17.24 -34.73 8.79
CA ARG A 433 -17.20 -36.13 9.27
C ARG A 433 -17.40 -37.11 8.12
N ARG A 434 -18.37 -36.84 7.23
CA ARG A 434 -18.58 -37.65 6.02
C ARG A 434 -17.38 -37.61 5.07
N SER A 435 -16.66 -36.48 5.02
CA SER A 435 -15.45 -36.33 4.20
C SER A 435 -14.18 -36.95 4.80
N GLY A 436 -14.30 -37.60 5.96
CA GLY A 436 -13.21 -38.29 6.64
C GLY A 436 -12.41 -37.44 7.64
N VAL A 437 -12.88 -36.23 7.99
CA VAL A 437 -12.26 -35.42 9.06
C VAL A 437 -12.47 -36.10 10.41
N GLN A 438 -11.39 -36.25 11.17
CA GLN A 438 -11.43 -36.78 12.52
C GLN A 438 -11.66 -35.67 13.53
N PHE A 439 -12.57 -35.90 14.48
CA PHE A 439 -12.83 -34.97 15.58
C PHE A 439 -12.45 -35.67 16.88
N GLN A 440 -11.51 -35.07 17.61
CA GLN A 440 -10.99 -35.56 18.88
C GLN A 440 -11.51 -34.67 20.01
N PRO A 441 -12.33 -35.19 20.95
CA PRO A 441 -12.82 -34.43 22.10
C PRO A 441 -11.74 -34.32 23.18
N LYS A 442 -10.57 -33.78 22.79
CA LYS A 442 -9.38 -33.66 23.64
C LYS A 442 -8.86 -32.23 23.55
N HIS A 443 -8.73 -31.59 24.71
CA HIS A 443 -7.96 -30.37 24.86
C HIS A 443 -6.46 -30.71 24.89
N LEU A 444 -5.68 -30.05 24.04
CA LEU A 444 -4.24 -30.23 23.99
C LEU A 444 -3.52 -29.17 24.81
N SER A 445 -2.55 -29.60 25.62
CA SER A 445 -1.59 -28.71 26.27
C SER A 445 -0.60 -28.14 25.24
N LEU A 446 0.04 -27.00 25.56
CA LEU A 446 1.08 -26.42 24.70
C LEU A 446 2.24 -27.39 24.40
N GLY A 447 2.57 -28.27 25.35
CA GLY A 447 3.58 -29.33 25.15
C GLY A 447 3.14 -30.36 24.11
N GLU A 448 1.88 -30.80 24.15
CA GLU A 448 1.34 -31.74 23.17
C GLU A 448 1.19 -31.10 21.78
N ILE A 449 0.81 -29.82 21.72
CA ILE A 449 0.78 -29.04 20.48
C ILE A 449 2.19 -28.97 19.86
N ALA A 450 3.20 -28.73 20.69
CA ALA A 450 4.59 -28.68 20.24
C ALA A 450 5.07 -30.05 19.73
N GLU A 451 4.73 -31.15 20.40
CA GLU A 451 5.05 -32.50 19.93
C GLU A 451 4.37 -32.83 18.60
N LEU A 452 3.06 -32.55 18.45
CA LEU A 452 2.36 -32.73 17.17
C LEU A 452 3.00 -31.91 16.04
N SER A 453 3.44 -30.68 16.34
CA SER A 453 4.08 -29.82 15.36
C SER A 453 5.44 -30.32 14.87
N ARG A 454 6.03 -31.35 15.49
CA ARG A 454 7.26 -31.99 14.99
C ARG A 454 6.96 -32.99 13.86
N GLU A 455 5.76 -33.56 13.83
CA GLU A 455 5.37 -34.61 12.89
C GLU A 455 4.67 -34.01 11.66
N HIS A 456 3.82 -33.01 11.87
CA HIS A 456 3.01 -32.39 10.81
C HIS A 456 2.58 -30.97 11.16
N VAL A 457 1.79 -30.36 10.28
CA VAL A 457 1.32 -28.98 10.45
C VAL A 457 0.21 -28.90 11.49
N VAL A 458 0.33 -27.96 12.41
CA VAL A 458 -0.68 -27.66 13.41
C VAL A 458 -1.19 -26.24 13.24
N VAL A 459 -2.49 -26.09 12.94
CA VAL A 459 -3.18 -24.81 12.92
C VAL A 459 -3.89 -24.63 14.25
N SER A 460 -3.71 -23.48 14.88
CA SER A 460 -4.20 -23.22 16.22
C SER A 460 -4.94 -21.90 16.26
N THR A 461 -6.20 -21.92 16.70
CA THR A 461 -6.98 -20.72 16.98
C THR A 461 -6.78 -20.26 18.44
N MET A 462 -5.56 -20.40 18.96
CA MET A 462 -5.23 -20.13 20.35
C MET A 462 -4.70 -18.70 20.50
N GLY A 463 -5.57 -17.77 20.93
CA GLY A 463 -5.15 -16.51 21.56
C GLY A 463 -5.86 -15.26 21.06
N GLY A 464 -6.57 -14.58 21.97
CA GLY A 464 -7.14 -13.24 21.75
C GLY A 464 -8.23 -13.18 20.67
N GLU A 465 -9.02 -12.11 20.68
CA GLU A 465 -10.25 -12.02 19.87
C GLU A 465 -10.06 -12.15 18.34
N GLU A 466 -8.84 -12.20 17.77
CA GLU A 466 -8.62 -12.13 16.32
C GLU A 466 -7.35 -12.80 15.75
N GLU A 467 -6.65 -13.74 16.43
CA GLU A 467 -5.40 -14.34 15.89
C GLU A 467 -5.46 -15.88 15.69
N VAL A 468 -5.06 -16.35 14.51
CA VAL A 468 -4.80 -17.74 14.13
C VAL A 468 -3.29 -17.94 14.02
N SER A 469 -2.76 -18.98 14.65
CA SER A 469 -1.36 -19.38 14.53
C SER A 469 -1.22 -20.63 13.66
N ILE A 470 -0.37 -20.61 12.64
CA ILE A 470 0.07 -21.80 11.91
C ILE A 470 1.44 -22.20 12.43
N ILE A 471 1.54 -23.42 12.95
CA ILE A 471 2.79 -24.04 13.41
C ILE A 471 3.13 -25.14 12.41
N TYR A 472 4.20 -24.94 11.63
CA TYR A 472 4.66 -25.88 10.61
C TYR A 472 6.03 -26.41 11.04
N CYS A 473 6.21 -27.69 11.36
CA CYS A 473 7.51 -28.37 11.56
C CYS A 473 8.70 -27.43 11.87
N ALA A 474 8.69 -26.81 13.07
CA ALA A 474 9.67 -25.85 13.59
C ALA A 474 9.62 -24.38 13.12
N ALA A 475 8.58 -23.96 12.39
CA ALA A 475 8.29 -22.57 11.99
C ALA A 475 6.92 -22.12 12.51
N TYR A 476 6.84 -20.87 12.98
CA TYR A 476 5.64 -20.30 13.59
C TYR A 476 5.18 -19.05 12.82
N TYR A 477 3.95 -19.09 12.31
CA TYR A 477 3.31 -17.98 11.58
C TYR A 477 2.05 -17.52 12.31
N ARG A 478 1.86 -16.20 12.40
CA ARG A 478 0.61 -15.60 12.92
C ARG A 478 -0.17 -14.94 11.80
N ILE A 479 -1.48 -15.17 11.81
CA ILE A 479 -2.47 -14.64 10.87
C ILE A 479 -3.57 -14.01 11.72
N ALA A 480 -4.06 -12.81 11.39
CA ALA A 480 -5.28 -12.33 12.06
C ALA A 480 -6.53 -12.81 11.30
N ALA A 481 -7.53 -13.27 12.03
CA ALA A 481 -8.83 -13.73 11.53
C ALA A 481 -9.96 -12.86 12.13
N GLY A 482 -10.98 -12.54 11.33
CA GLY A 482 -12.14 -11.76 11.77
C GLY A 482 -13.45 -12.54 11.77
N GLY A 483 -14.56 -11.83 11.51
CA GLY A 483 -15.92 -12.41 11.47
C GLY A 483 -16.11 -13.51 10.44
N ILE A 484 -17.25 -14.23 10.47
CA ILE A 484 -17.53 -15.46 9.68
C ILE A 484 -17.19 -15.35 8.17
N SER A 485 -17.52 -14.23 7.51
CA SER A 485 -17.14 -14.03 6.11
C SER A 485 -15.61 -13.90 5.94
N GLN A 486 -14.95 -13.22 6.85
CA GLN A 486 -13.49 -13.07 6.88
C GLN A 486 -12.79 -14.38 7.31
N SER A 487 -13.47 -15.27 8.02
CA SER A 487 -12.97 -16.60 8.41
C SER A 487 -12.66 -17.48 7.20
N LEU A 488 -13.46 -17.41 6.13
CA LEU A 488 -13.21 -18.19 4.91
C LEU A 488 -12.02 -17.64 4.11
N VAL A 489 -11.82 -16.32 4.12
CA VAL A 489 -10.58 -15.71 3.60
C VAL A 489 -9.38 -16.18 4.42
N GLY A 490 -9.48 -16.17 5.76
CA GLY A 490 -8.45 -16.69 6.65
C GLY A 490 -8.15 -18.16 6.41
N ALA A 491 -9.17 -19.00 6.24
CA ALA A 491 -9.03 -20.42 5.93
C ALA A 491 -8.35 -20.66 4.56
N SER A 492 -8.72 -19.88 3.54
CA SER A 492 -8.10 -19.93 2.22
C SER A 492 -6.62 -19.52 2.28
N LEU A 493 -6.30 -18.49 3.08
CA LEU A 493 -4.94 -18.05 3.33
C LEU A 493 -4.11 -19.13 4.04
N VAL A 494 -4.66 -19.78 5.07
CA VAL A 494 -4.02 -20.90 5.76
C VAL A 494 -3.68 -22.03 4.77
N GLN A 495 -4.64 -22.41 3.93
CA GLN A 495 -4.43 -23.43 2.90
C GLN A 495 -3.29 -23.06 1.94
N GLU A 496 -3.28 -21.83 1.41
CA GLU A 496 -2.27 -21.34 0.47
C GLU A 496 -0.87 -21.33 1.09
N ILE A 497 -0.72 -20.88 2.35
CA ILE A 497 0.56 -20.90 3.06
C ILE A 497 1.09 -22.31 3.22
N ILE A 498 0.23 -23.27 3.61
CA ILE A 498 0.64 -24.67 3.79
C ILE A 498 1.06 -25.27 2.43
N GLN A 499 0.33 -24.96 1.35
CA GLN A 499 0.67 -25.43 0.01
C GLN A 499 1.99 -24.82 -0.51
N ALA A 500 2.22 -23.53 -0.31
CA ALA A 500 3.45 -22.84 -0.72
C ALA A 500 4.69 -23.43 -0.03
N ASN A 501 4.62 -23.66 1.28
CA ASN A 501 5.73 -24.22 2.05
C ASN A 501 6.05 -25.68 1.66
N ARG A 502 5.05 -26.45 1.23
CA ARG A 502 5.27 -27.80 0.73
C ARG A 502 6.10 -27.82 -0.55
N ARG A 503 5.87 -26.88 -1.48
CA ARG A 503 6.66 -26.77 -2.72
C ARG A 503 8.14 -26.52 -2.41
N LEU A 504 8.43 -25.64 -1.45
CA LEU A 504 9.79 -25.36 -1.00
C LEU A 504 10.50 -26.57 -0.37
N SER A 505 9.76 -27.49 0.26
CA SER A 505 10.32 -28.69 0.90
C SER A 505 10.57 -29.85 -0.08
N VAL A 506 9.98 -29.81 -1.28
CA VAL A 506 10.20 -30.84 -2.33
C VAL A 506 11.33 -30.43 -3.29
N GLU A 507 11.66 -29.13 -3.36
CA GLU A 507 12.73 -28.58 -4.19
C GLU A 507 14.10 -28.49 -3.47
N SER A 508 14.15 -28.77 -2.16
CA SER A 508 15.36 -28.88 -1.33
C SER A 508 15.82 -30.32 -1.18
#